data_AF-A0A2N2RM66-F1
#
_entry.id   AF-A0A2N2RM66-F1
#
_cell.length_a   1.000
_cell.length_b   1.000
_cell.length_c   1.000
_cell.angle_alpha   90.00
_cell.angle_beta   90.00
_cell.angle_gamma   90.00
#
_symmetry.space_group_name_H-M   'P 1'
#
loop_
_entity.id
_entity.type
_entity.pdbx_description
1 polymer ?
#
loop_
_entity_poly.entity_id
_entity_poly.type
_entity_poly.pdbx_seq_one_letter_code
_entity_poly.pdbx_strand_id
1 'polypeptide(L)'
;MQLKPQDFLAALKLVAWGEQRWTYARLALELGISVSEAHACIKRGVQAGLLIDPALLIPPPESAAGVQEAAAVYRVQARPRRAKAAMATNADNPARAHSRNLAEFAVHGAKYAFPADKLPVSVGVPTSHSAPAFAGVFAPGSDDWVWPHPNGTVRGQGLAPLHPSVPFAAMQDAKLYEMLALFDALRVGRARERGMALKRLPLLIYPEGPKAAERPMYG
;
A
#
# COMPACT_ATOMS: atom_id res chain seq x y z
N MET A 1 -11.31 9.74 10.91
CA MET A 1 -10.02 9.74 10.18
C MET A 1 -10.30 9.42 8.72
N GLN A 2 -9.67 10.11 7.77
CA GLN A 2 -9.84 9.86 6.33
C GLN A 2 -8.54 9.29 5.76
N LEU A 3 -8.60 8.08 5.19
CA LEU A 3 -7.50 7.48 4.45
C LEU A 3 -7.38 8.19 3.09
N LYS A 4 -6.15 8.51 2.67
CA LYS A 4 -5.86 9.18 1.40
C LYS A 4 -5.23 8.22 0.39
N PRO A 5 -5.36 8.48 -0.93
CA PRO A 5 -4.72 7.67 -1.96
C PRO A 5 -3.20 7.45 -1.77
N GLN A 6 -2.48 8.50 -1.34
CA GLN A 6 -1.04 8.44 -1.04
C GLN A 6 -0.68 7.53 0.14
N ASP A 7 -1.62 7.27 1.07
CA ASP A 7 -1.41 6.34 2.17
C ASP A 7 -1.32 4.90 1.65
N PHE A 8 -2.17 4.57 0.67
CA PHE A 8 -2.15 3.28 -0.01
C PHE A 8 -0.88 3.11 -0.87
N LEU A 9 -0.47 4.16 -1.58
CA LEU A 9 0.82 4.18 -2.30
C LEU A 9 2.00 3.89 -1.35
N ALA A 10 2.06 4.56 -0.20
CA ALA A 10 3.09 4.33 0.79
C ALA A 10 3.08 2.90 1.33
N ALA A 11 1.89 2.33 1.59
CA ALA A 11 1.76 0.95 2.05
C ALA A 11 2.27 -0.07 1.02
N LEU A 12 1.94 0.12 -0.26
CA LEU A 12 2.46 -0.72 -1.35
C LEU A 12 3.98 -0.57 -1.51
N LYS A 13 4.53 0.62 -1.26
CA LYS A 13 6.00 0.80 -1.27
C LYS A 13 6.69 -0.01 -0.18
N LEU A 14 6.12 -0.06 1.02
CA LEU A 14 6.66 -0.90 2.10
C LEU A 14 6.62 -2.39 1.75
N VAL A 15 5.58 -2.85 1.05
CA VAL A 15 5.52 -4.21 0.48
C VAL A 15 6.61 -4.44 -0.56
N ALA A 16 6.86 -3.46 -1.43
CA ALA A 16 7.88 -3.56 -2.45
C ALA A 16 9.28 -3.76 -1.83
N TRP A 17 9.59 -2.99 -0.79
CA TRP A 17 10.84 -3.11 -0.04
C TRP A 17 10.95 -4.35 0.86
N GLY A 18 9.84 -4.87 1.39
CA GLY A 18 9.85 -6.02 2.30
C GLY A 18 10.66 -5.75 3.58
N GLU A 19 11.72 -6.52 3.80
CA GLU A 19 12.59 -6.42 4.98
C GLU A 19 13.69 -5.34 4.87
N GLN A 20 13.80 -4.65 3.73
CA GLN A 20 14.82 -3.61 3.58
C GLN A 20 14.64 -2.47 4.59
N ARG A 21 15.76 -1.95 5.08
CA ARG A 21 15.78 -0.80 5.99
C ARG A 21 15.31 0.47 5.26
N TRP A 22 14.45 1.25 5.91
CA TRP A 22 13.95 2.51 5.36
C TRP A 22 13.73 3.58 6.43
N THR A 23 13.82 4.84 6.00
CA THR A 23 13.52 6.02 6.81
C THR A 23 12.42 6.84 6.15
N TYR A 24 11.76 7.72 6.90
CA TYR A 24 10.77 8.64 6.31
C TYR A 24 11.37 9.48 5.18
N ALA A 25 12.64 9.86 5.27
CA ALA A 25 13.35 10.59 4.23
C ALA A 25 13.51 9.76 2.95
N ARG A 26 13.92 8.48 3.09
CA ARG A 26 14.03 7.57 1.94
C ARG A 26 12.67 7.31 1.30
N LEU A 27 11.63 7.09 2.11
CA LEU A 27 10.25 6.88 1.62
C LEU A 27 9.73 8.09 0.86
N ALA A 28 9.95 9.29 1.40
CA ALA A 28 9.62 10.54 0.76
C ALA A 28 10.33 10.71 -0.59
N LEU A 29 11.64 10.46 -0.62
CA LEU A 29 12.46 10.55 -1.82
C LEU A 29 11.99 9.57 -2.92
N GLU A 30 11.86 8.27 -2.59
CA GLU A 30 11.49 7.26 -3.57
C GLU A 30 10.04 7.40 -4.06
N LEU A 31 9.16 8.01 -3.27
CA LEU A 31 7.77 8.28 -3.67
C LEU A 31 7.57 9.66 -4.29
N GLY A 32 8.57 10.55 -4.29
CA GLY A 32 8.41 11.93 -4.76
C GLY A 32 7.39 12.73 -3.94
N ILE A 33 7.33 12.52 -2.63
CA ILE A 33 6.46 13.26 -1.69
C ILE A 33 7.31 13.94 -0.61
N SER A 34 6.73 14.85 0.17
CA SER A 34 7.45 15.44 1.30
C SER A 34 7.62 14.46 2.47
N VAL A 35 8.62 14.69 3.31
CA VAL A 35 8.84 13.89 4.54
C VAL A 35 7.65 13.96 5.48
N SER A 36 7.03 15.13 5.61
CA SER A 36 5.82 15.34 6.42
C SER A 36 4.64 14.53 5.88
N GLU A 37 4.47 14.46 4.55
CA GLU A 37 3.47 13.60 3.93
C GLU A 37 3.75 12.12 4.16
N ALA A 38 5.00 11.67 3.99
CA ALA A 38 5.38 10.30 4.27
C ALA A 38 5.05 9.91 5.71
N HIS A 39 5.40 10.74 6.70
CA HIS A 39 5.05 10.52 8.10
C HIS A 39 3.53 10.45 8.31
N ALA A 40 2.77 11.34 7.66
CA ALA A 40 1.32 11.35 7.77
C ALA A 40 0.67 10.10 7.12
N CYS A 41 1.25 9.59 6.02
CA CYS A 41 0.82 8.34 5.37
C CYS A 41 0.96 7.15 6.32
N ILE A 42 2.14 7.02 6.94
CA ILE A 42 2.42 5.93 7.87
C ILE A 42 1.49 6.00 9.09
N LYS A 43 1.31 7.19 9.66
CA LYS A 43 0.41 7.39 10.80
C LYS A 43 -1.04 6.97 10.48
N ARG A 44 -1.58 7.38 9.32
CA ARG A 44 -2.93 7.00 8.90
C ARG A 44 -3.03 5.51 8.56
N GLY A 45 -2.01 4.95 7.91
CA GLY A 45 -1.94 3.52 7.60
C GLY A 45 -1.95 2.63 8.84
N VAL A 46 -1.24 3.01 9.90
CA VAL A 46 -1.27 2.31 11.20
C VAL A 46 -2.64 2.45 11.86
N GLN A 47 -3.20 3.66 11.89
CA GLN A 47 -4.54 3.88 12.45
C GLN A 47 -5.64 3.12 11.70
N ALA A 48 -5.47 2.88 10.40
CA ALA A 48 -6.40 2.11 9.57
C ALA A 48 -6.15 0.59 9.62
N GLY A 49 -5.12 0.12 10.32
CA GLY A 49 -4.77 -1.31 10.39
C GLY A 49 -4.19 -1.88 9.09
N LEU A 50 -3.80 -1.03 8.13
CA LEU A 50 -3.11 -1.42 6.90
C LEU A 50 -1.60 -1.55 7.11
N LEU A 51 -1.07 -0.85 8.12
CA LEU A 51 0.32 -0.92 8.56
C LEU A 51 0.39 -1.31 10.05
N ILE A 52 1.54 -1.84 10.44
CA ILE A 52 1.86 -2.24 11.81
C ILE A 52 3.02 -1.38 12.29
N ASP A 53 2.89 -0.82 13.48
CA ASP A 53 4.02 -0.27 14.24
C ASP A 53 4.67 -1.42 15.03
N PRO A 54 5.89 -1.85 14.68
CA PRO A 54 6.56 -2.96 15.38
C PRO A 54 6.75 -2.68 16.88
N ALA A 55 6.86 -1.40 17.27
CA ALA A 55 7.02 -1.02 18.67
C ALA A 55 5.74 -1.28 19.49
N LEU A 56 4.57 -1.40 18.84
CA LEU A 56 3.31 -1.75 19.49
C LEU A 56 3.08 -3.26 19.60
N LEU A 57 3.86 -4.09 18.89
CA LEU A 57 3.80 -5.56 18.97
C LEU A 57 4.59 -6.13 20.14
N ILE A 58 5.51 -5.37 20.72
CA ILE A 58 6.22 -5.77 21.93
C ILE A 58 5.19 -5.79 23.07
N PRO A 59 4.88 -6.96 23.67
CA PRO A 59 3.98 -7.00 24.81
C PRO A 59 4.57 -6.10 25.91
N PRO A 60 3.75 -5.36 26.68
CA PRO A 60 4.24 -4.70 27.87
C PRO A 60 5.04 -5.74 28.68
N PRO A 61 6.23 -5.39 29.24
CA PRO A 61 6.86 -6.30 30.17
C PRO A 61 5.79 -6.70 31.18
N GLU A 62 5.58 -8.01 31.36
CA GLU A 62 4.68 -8.51 32.39
C GLU A 62 5.01 -7.71 33.64
N SER A 63 4.00 -7.07 34.21
CA SER A 63 4.18 -6.30 35.43
C SER A 63 4.74 -7.30 36.43
N ALA A 64 6.04 -7.19 36.72
CA ALA A 64 6.67 -7.98 37.77
C ALA A 64 5.73 -7.86 38.96
N ALA A 65 5.23 -9.01 39.43
CA ALA A 65 4.15 -9.12 40.41
C ALA A 65 4.39 -8.09 41.54
N GLY A 66 3.70 -6.96 41.43
CA GLY A 66 3.84 -5.85 42.35
C GLY A 66 2.98 -6.17 43.55
N VAL A 67 3.64 -6.26 44.70
CA VAL A 67 3.03 -6.22 46.03
C VAL A 67 1.87 -5.22 46.04
N GLN A 68 0.68 -5.69 46.44
CA GLN A 68 -0.51 -4.87 46.56
C GLN A 68 -0.31 -3.84 47.68
N GLU A 69 -0.08 -2.59 47.32
CA GLU A 69 -0.08 -1.48 48.28
C GLU A 69 -1.47 -0.81 48.31
N ALA A 70 -1.95 -0.56 49.53
CA ALA A 70 -3.31 -0.16 49.83
C ALA A 70 -3.70 1.19 49.21
N ALA A 71 -4.96 1.27 48.78
CA ALA A 71 -5.53 2.34 47.97
C ALA A 71 -5.48 3.73 48.62
N ALA A 72 -4.85 4.70 47.93
CA ALA A 72 -5.06 6.12 48.16
C ALA A 72 -6.19 6.66 47.24
N VAL A 73 -7.09 7.45 47.83
CA VAL A 73 -8.43 7.83 47.36
C VAL A 73 -8.47 8.90 46.26
N TYR A 74 -7.33 9.43 45.79
CA TYR A 74 -7.28 10.33 44.64
C TYR A 74 -6.30 9.82 43.59
N ARG A 75 -6.82 9.26 42.49
CA ARG A 75 -6.05 8.99 41.27
C ARG A 75 -6.56 9.89 40.15
N VAL A 76 -5.83 10.96 39.88
CA VAL A 76 -5.85 11.55 38.53
C VAL A 76 -5.32 10.46 37.61
N GLN A 77 -6.15 9.93 36.70
CA GLN A 77 -5.67 9.04 35.64
C GLN A 77 -4.83 9.86 34.65
N ALA A 78 -3.60 10.17 35.02
CA ALA A 78 -2.59 10.55 34.05
C ALA A 78 -2.37 9.33 33.15
N ARG A 79 -2.83 9.43 31.90
CA ARG A 79 -2.62 8.42 30.86
C ARG A 79 -1.12 8.10 30.85
N PRO A 80 -0.68 6.87 31.16
CA PRO A 80 0.73 6.59 31.22
C PRO A 80 1.32 6.83 29.84
N ARG A 81 2.26 7.78 29.75
CA ARG A 81 3.17 7.86 28.59
C ARG A 81 3.85 6.50 28.55
N ARG A 82 3.41 5.62 27.64
CA ARG A 82 4.07 4.34 27.38
C ARG A 82 5.55 4.65 27.15
N ALA A 83 6.38 4.30 28.12
CA ALA A 83 7.82 4.33 27.96
C ALA A 83 8.14 3.39 26.80
N LYS A 84 8.86 3.88 25.79
CA LYS A 84 9.39 3.02 24.73
C LYS A 84 10.27 1.99 25.42
N ALA A 85 9.81 0.73 25.45
CA ALA A 85 10.60 -0.36 25.99
C ALA A 85 11.84 -0.51 25.09
N ALA A 86 13.01 -0.27 25.68
CA ALA A 86 14.28 -0.52 25.06
C ALA A 86 14.54 -2.03 25.05
N MET A 87 14.22 -2.68 23.94
CA MET A 87 14.80 -3.99 23.62
C MET A 87 15.02 -4.05 22.11
N ALA A 88 16.14 -3.47 21.69
CA ALA A 88 16.59 -3.41 20.31
C ALA A 88 17.03 -4.80 19.85
N THR A 89 16.11 -5.54 19.24
CA THR A 89 16.46 -6.60 18.29
C THR A 89 15.59 -6.37 17.04
N ASN A 90 16.22 -5.90 15.96
CA ASN A 90 15.64 -5.57 14.62
C ASN A 90 14.70 -4.35 14.49
N ALA A 91 14.99 -3.25 15.19
CA ALA A 91 14.19 -2.02 15.18
C ALA A 91 14.59 -0.97 14.11
N ASP A 92 14.85 -1.37 12.87
CA ASP A 92 15.30 -0.39 11.84
C ASP A 92 14.16 0.27 11.06
N ASN A 93 12.99 -0.36 10.99
CA ASN A 93 11.85 0.16 10.22
C ASN A 93 10.74 0.67 11.15
N PRO A 94 10.31 1.94 11.02
CA PRO A 94 9.31 2.51 11.92
C PRO A 94 7.89 1.98 11.67
N ALA A 95 7.64 1.34 10.53
CA ALA A 95 6.40 0.64 10.24
C ALA A 95 6.63 -0.53 9.26
N ARG A 96 5.71 -1.50 9.26
CA ARG A 96 5.66 -2.63 8.33
C ARG A 96 4.27 -2.74 7.73
N ALA A 97 4.17 -3.30 6.52
CA ALA A 97 2.86 -3.57 5.91
C ALA A 97 2.14 -4.68 6.67
N HIS A 98 0.84 -4.50 6.97
CA HIS A 98 0.00 -5.58 7.43
C HIS A 98 -0.49 -6.37 6.20
N SER A 99 0.35 -7.26 5.66
CA SER A 99 0.15 -7.89 4.34
C SER A 99 -1.27 -8.43 4.11
N ARG A 100 -1.86 -9.15 5.08
CA ARG A 100 -3.23 -9.69 4.96
C ARG A 100 -4.28 -8.58 4.76
N ASN A 101 -4.39 -7.65 5.70
CA ASN A 101 -5.35 -6.54 5.64
C ASN A 101 -5.13 -5.65 4.42
N LEU A 102 -3.87 -5.40 4.06
CA LEU A 102 -3.53 -4.60 2.88
C LEU A 102 -3.94 -5.30 1.59
N ALA A 103 -3.72 -6.61 1.47
CA ALA A 103 -4.14 -7.38 0.31
C ALA A 103 -5.67 -7.42 0.17
N GLU A 104 -6.38 -7.65 1.27
CA GLU A 104 -7.85 -7.62 1.33
C GLU A 104 -8.40 -6.24 0.91
N PHE A 105 -7.86 -5.18 1.51
CA PHE A 105 -8.25 -3.81 1.18
C PHE A 105 -7.95 -3.48 -0.30
N ALA A 106 -6.81 -3.89 -0.83
CA ALA A 106 -6.41 -3.61 -2.22
C ALA A 106 -7.43 -4.15 -3.23
N VAL A 107 -8.01 -5.34 -3.00
CA VAL A 107 -8.95 -5.96 -3.95
C VAL A 107 -10.42 -5.63 -3.68
N HIS A 108 -10.79 -5.39 -2.42
CA HIS A 108 -12.20 -5.20 -2.04
C HIS A 108 -12.58 -3.75 -1.76
N GLY A 109 -11.69 -2.94 -1.19
CA GLY A 109 -12.01 -1.58 -0.72
C GLY A 109 -11.38 -0.45 -1.54
N ALA A 110 -10.11 -0.59 -1.90
CA ALA A 110 -9.29 0.50 -2.41
C ALA A 110 -9.83 1.13 -3.71
N LYS A 111 -10.42 0.35 -4.62
CA LYS A 111 -11.02 0.88 -5.86
C LYS A 111 -12.24 1.78 -5.62
N TYR A 112 -12.95 1.58 -4.51
CA TYR A 112 -14.10 2.41 -4.11
C TYR A 112 -13.66 3.60 -3.26
N ALA A 113 -12.62 3.42 -2.44
CA ALA A 113 -12.03 4.51 -1.66
C ALA A 113 -11.30 5.52 -2.56
N PHE A 114 -10.68 5.05 -3.65
CA PHE A 114 -9.84 5.82 -4.55
C PHE A 114 -10.21 5.56 -6.02
N PRO A 115 -11.44 5.94 -6.44
CA PRO A 115 -11.85 5.81 -7.83
C PRO A 115 -10.91 6.61 -8.74
N ALA A 116 -10.68 6.11 -9.95
CA ALA A 116 -9.87 6.80 -10.94
C ALA A 116 -10.76 7.52 -11.95
N ASP A 117 -10.43 8.77 -12.23
CA ASP A 117 -11.06 9.52 -13.32
C ASP A 117 -10.34 9.26 -14.64
N LYS A 118 -11.11 9.22 -15.72
CA LYS A 118 -10.58 9.19 -17.08
C LYS A 118 -10.17 10.60 -17.46
N LEU A 119 -8.93 10.75 -17.90
CA LEU A 119 -8.35 12.00 -18.38
C LEU A 119 -8.22 11.96 -19.90
N PRO A 120 -8.15 13.10 -20.61
CA PRO A 120 -7.97 13.12 -22.06
C PRO A 120 -6.79 12.26 -22.55
N VAL A 121 -6.86 11.85 -23.81
CA VAL A 121 -5.77 11.12 -24.46
C VAL A 121 -4.48 11.95 -24.38
N SER A 122 -3.42 11.33 -23.90
CA SER A 122 -2.12 11.98 -23.66
C SER A 122 -0.98 10.98 -23.81
N VAL A 123 0.25 11.48 -23.76
CA VAL A 123 1.45 10.64 -23.66
C VAL A 123 1.76 10.44 -22.18
N GLY A 124 2.11 9.21 -21.80
CA GLY A 124 2.30 8.85 -20.41
C GLY A 124 2.97 7.50 -20.17
N VAL A 125 3.12 7.17 -18.89
CA VAL A 125 3.62 5.87 -18.44
C VAL A 125 2.46 4.87 -18.55
N PRO A 126 2.62 3.73 -19.24
CA PRO A 126 1.52 2.78 -19.39
C PRO A 126 1.04 2.24 -18.04
N THR A 127 -0.26 2.00 -17.89
CA THR A 127 -0.86 1.46 -16.66
C THR A 127 -1.99 0.50 -17.00
N SER A 128 -2.63 -0.11 -15.99
CA SER A 128 -3.68 -1.11 -16.19
C SER A 128 -3.15 -2.21 -17.14
N HIS A 129 -4.00 -2.71 -18.04
CA HIS A 129 -3.64 -3.75 -19.01
C HIS A 129 -2.57 -3.37 -20.03
N SER A 130 -2.23 -2.08 -20.17
CA SER A 130 -1.14 -1.61 -21.04
C SER A 130 0.23 -1.67 -20.37
N ALA A 131 0.27 -1.86 -19.05
CA ALA A 131 1.53 -1.93 -18.31
C ALA A 131 2.33 -3.19 -18.66
N PRO A 132 3.67 -3.17 -18.50
CA PRO A 132 4.52 -4.35 -18.70
C PRO A 132 4.09 -5.58 -17.88
N ALA A 133 3.40 -5.37 -16.75
CA ALA A 133 2.81 -6.43 -15.93
C ALA A 133 1.88 -7.37 -16.72
N PHE A 134 1.29 -6.90 -17.82
CA PHE A 134 0.37 -7.65 -18.67
C PHE A 134 0.93 -7.96 -20.06
N ALA A 135 2.25 -7.76 -20.28
CA ALA A 135 2.89 -8.02 -21.55
C ALA A 135 2.61 -9.44 -22.05
N GLY A 136 2.18 -9.58 -23.31
CA GLY A 136 1.86 -10.86 -23.94
C GLY A 136 0.53 -11.49 -23.50
N VAL A 137 -0.20 -10.91 -22.54
CA VAL A 137 -1.51 -11.40 -22.09
C VAL A 137 -2.65 -10.83 -22.95
N PHE A 138 -2.55 -9.55 -23.28
CA PHE A 138 -3.54 -8.83 -24.07
C PHE A 138 -2.92 -8.32 -25.36
N ALA A 139 -3.69 -8.36 -26.44
CA ALA A 139 -3.25 -7.81 -27.72
C ALA A 139 -3.08 -6.28 -27.58
N PRO A 140 -1.96 -5.71 -28.06
CA PRO A 140 -1.82 -4.27 -28.19
C PRO A 140 -3.00 -3.70 -29.01
N GLY A 141 -3.54 -2.55 -28.60
CA GLY A 141 -4.72 -1.96 -29.23
C GLY A 141 -4.86 -0.47 -28.99
N SER A 142 -5.89 0.15 -29.57
CA SER A 142 -6.15 1.60 -29.48
C SER A 142 -6.58 2.10 -28.09
N ASP A 143 -6.78 1.20 -27.14
CA ASP A 143 -7.43 1.46 -25.86
C ASP A 143 -6.42 1.49 -24.69
N ASP A 144 -5.18 1.88 -24.99
CA ASP A 144 -4.11 1.89 -23.99
C ASP A 144 -4.40 2.86 -22.84
N TRP A 145 -4.14 2.44 -21.61
CA TRP A 145 -4.18 3.32 -20.45
C TRP A 145 -2.79 3.85 -20.12
N VAL A 146 -2.71 5.15 -19.86
CA VAL A 146 -1.47 5.79 -19.43
C VAL A 146 -1.72 6.70 -18.24
N TRP A 147 -0.78 6.75 -17.30
CA TRP A 147 -0.68 7.89 -16.40
C TRP A 147 -0.01 9.05 -17.16
N PRO A 148 -0.67 10.20 -17.34
CA PRO A 148 -0.08 11.33 -18.04
C PRO A 148 1.22 11.76 -17.36
N HIS A 149 2.32 11.75 -18.11
CA HIS A 149 3.63 12.07 -17.58
C HIS A 149 4.59 12.43 -18.73
N PRO A 150 5.40 13.50 -18.61
CA PRO A 150 6.27 13.97 -19.69
C PRO A 150 7.31 12.93 -20.15
N ASN A 151 7.76 12.05 -19.25
CA ASN A 151 8.73 10.99 -19.58
C ASN A 151 8.06 9.70 -20.05
N GLY A 152 6.76 9.73 -20.34
CA GLY A 152 6.01 8.60 -20.89
C GLY A 152 6.35 8.33 -22.35
N THR A 153 6.26 7.07 -22.77
CA THR A 153 6.57 6.64 -24.15
C THR A 153 5.36 6.14 -24.92
N VAL A 154 4.21 5.97 -24.23
CA VAL A 154 2.99 5.42 -24.81
C VAL A 154 1.93 6.52 -24.90
N ARG A 155 1.20 6.57 -26.01
CA ARG A 155 0.04 7.44 -26.18
C ARG A 155 -1.22 6.60 -25.93
N GLY A 156 -2.08 7.06 -25.03
CA GLY A 156 -3.31 6.34 -24.68
C GLY A 156 -4.31 7.21 -23.94
N GLN A 157 -5.44 6.61 -23.57
CA GLN A 157 -6.41 7.21 -22.67
C GLN A 157 -5.74 7.54 -21.33
N GLY A 158 -5.78 8.81 -20.92
CA GLY A 158 -5.23 9.22 -19.64
C GLY A 158 -6.01 8.64 -18.47
N LEU A 159 -5.32 8.21 -17.43
CA LEU A 159 -5.88 7.77 -16.15
C LEU A 159 -5.35 8.63 -15.03
N ALA A 160 -6.23 9.17 -14.18
CA ALA A 160 -5.80 9.87 -12.99
C ALA A 160 -5.04 8.90 -12.04
N PRO A 161 -3.75 9.15 -11.76
CA PRO A 161 -3.01 8.31 -10.83
C PRO A 161 -3.57 8.46 -9.40
N LEU A 162 -3.30 7.49 -8.52
CA LEU A 162 -3.63 7.61 -7.09
C LEU A 162 -3.07 8.90 -6.48
N HIS A 163 -1.87 9.28 -6.88
CA HIS A 163 -1.22 10.51 -6.46
C HIS A 163 -0.37 11.04 -7.63
N PRO A 164 -0.18 12.36 -7.79
CA PRO A 164 0.63 12.92 -8.89
C PRO A 164 2.04 12.33 -9.01
N SER A 165 2.61 11.83 -7.91
CA SER A 165 3.95 11.23 -7.89
C SER A 165 4.00 9.75 -8.30
N VAL A 166 2.85 9.09 -8.53
CA VAL A 166 2.79 7.67 -8.91
C VAL A 166 3.62 7.35 -10.16
N PRO A 167 3.53 8.10 -11.28
CA PRO A 167 4.29 7.74 -12.49
C PRO A 167 5.79 7.79 -12.24
N PHE A 168 6.23 8.81 -11.50
CA PHE A 168 7.62 8.93 -11.04
C PHE A 168 8.03 7.73 -10.19
N ALA A 169 7.27 7.41 -9.13
CA ALA A 169 7.59 6.32 -8.21
C ALA A 169 7.59 4.94 -8.89
N ALA A 170 6.66 4.71 -9.81
CA ALA A 170 6.57 3.48 -10.59
C ALA A 170 7.79 3.27 -11.51
N MET A 171 8.28 4.34 -12.13
CA MET A 171 9.47 4.25 -12.99
C MET A 171 10.76 3.88 -12.22
N GLN A 172 10.80 4.09 -10.89
CA GLN A 172 11.97 3.77 -10.05
C GLN A 172 11.94 2.36 -9.46
N ASP A 173 10.78 1.70 -9.41
CA ASP A 173 10.59 0.43 -8.72
C ASP A 173 9.60 -0.46 -9.47
N ALA A 174 10.14 -1.49 -10.14
CA ALA A 174 9.37 -2.42 -10.96
C ALA A 174 8.30 -3.18 -10.16
N LYS A 175 8.58 -3.54 -8.91
CA LYS A 175 7.62 -4.28 -8.07
C LYS A 175 6.47 -3.38 -7.64
N LEU A 176 6.77 -2.12 -7.27
CA LEU A 176 5.74 -1.13 -6.98
C LEU A 176 4.89 -0.84 -8.22
N TYR A 177 5.53 -0.65 -9.38
CA TYR A 177 4.84 -0.42 -10.64
C TYR A 177 3.86 -1.55 -10.96
N GLU A 178 4.31 -2.80 -10.86
CA GLU A 178 3.45 -3.96 -11.11
C GLU A 178 2.19 -3.94 -10.22
N MET A 179 2.34 -3.69 -8.92
CA MET A 179 1.21 -3.60 -8.00
C MET A 179 0.25 -2.45 -8.34
N LEU A 180 0.78 -1.27 -8.70
CA LEU A 180 -0.03 -0.11 -9.06
C LEU A 180 -0.78 -0.33 -10.39
N ALA A 181 -0.14 -0.92 -11.38
CA ALA A 181 -0.76 -1.24 -12.66
C ALA A 181 -1.87 -2.30 -12.51
N LEU A 182 -1.64 -3.34 -11.69
CA LEU A 182 -2.66 -4.33 -11.35
C LEU A 182 -3.84 -3.68 -10.62
N PHE A 183 -3.56 -2.77 -9.69
CA PHE A 183 -4.62 -2.02 -9.03
C PHE A 183 -5.43 -1.15 -10.02
N ASP A 184 -4.78 -0.54 -11.00
CA ASP A 184 -5.49 0.21 -12.05
C ASP A 184 -6.35 -0.66 -12.95
N ALA A 185 -5.94 -1.90 -13.20
CA ALA A 185 -6.81 -2.89 -13.84
C ALA A 185 -8.07 -3.17 -13.00
N LEU A 186 -8.02 -3.09 -11.68
CA LEU A 186 -9.21 -3.15 -10.82
C LEU A 186 -10.08 -1.90 -10.88
N ARG A 187 -9.47 -0.72 -11.06
CA ARG A 187 -10.18 0.57 -11.14
C ARG A 187 -10.90 0.76 -12.48
N VAL A 188 -10.25 0.42 -13.60
CA VAL A 188 -10.76 0.76 -14.95
C VAL A 188 -10.75 -0.39 -15.96
N GLY A 189 -10.13 -1.53 -15.64
CA GLY A 189 -10.06 -2.68 -16.56
C GLY A 189 -11.43 -3.31 -16.84
N ARG A 190 -11.54 -4.08 -17.92
CA ARG A 190 -12.75 -4.89 -18.25
C ARG A 190 -12.73 -6.18 -17.42
N ALA A 191 -13.68 -7.09 -17.69
CA ALA A 191 -13.87 -8.28 -16.85
C ALA A 191 -12.62 -9.19 -16.79
N ARG A 192 -11.89 -9.33 -17.90
CA ARG A 192 -10.71 -10.20 -17.99
C ARG A 192 -9.52 -9.62 -17.23
N GLU A 193 -9.26 -8.33 -17.41
CA GLU A 193 -8.20 -7.55 -16.77
C GLU A 193 -8.42 -7.52 -15.26
N ARG A 194 -9.66 -7.23 -14.82
CA ARG A 194 -10.04 -7.29 -13.40
C ARG A 194 -9.86 -8.69 -12.83
N GLY A 195 -10.26 -9.73 -13.57
CA GLY A 195 -10.12 -11.12 -13.15
C GLY A 195 -8.65 -11.53 -12.93
N MET A 196 -7.75 -11.08 -13.80
CA MET A 196 -6.31 -11.31 -13.62
C MET A 196 -5.75 -10.52 -12.43
N ALA A 197 -6.10 -9.24 -12.30
CA ALA A 197 -5.64 -8.41 -11.20
C ALA A 197 -6.10 -8.91 -9.83
N LEU A 198 -7.35 -9.40 -9.72
CA LEU A 198 -7.88 -10.02 -8.50
C LEU A 198 -7.08 -11.25 -8.05
N LYS A 199 -6.48 -11.99 -8.99
CA LYS A 199 -5.64 -13.16 -8.70
C LYS A 199 -4.21 -12.76 -8.32
N ARG A 200 -3.60 -11.82 -9.04
CA ARG A 200 -2.16 -11.53 -8.94
C ARG A 200 -1.82 -10.49 -7.89
N LEU A 201 -2.61 -9.41 -7.74
CA LEU A 201 -2.30 -8.33 -6.80
C LEU A 201 -2.18 -8.82 -5.34
N PRO A 202 -3.10 -9.65 -4.81
CA PRO A 202 -2.96 -10.19 -3.45
C PRO A 202 -1.68 -10.99 -3.25
N LEU A 203 -1.24 -11.77 -4.25
CA LEU A 203 -0.05 -12.62 -4.14
C LEU A 203 1.24 -11.80 -4.08
N LEU A 204 1.27 -10.62 -4.70
CA LEU A 204 2.41 -9.69 -4.57
C LEU A 204 2.48 -9.04 -3.17
N ILE A 205 1.32 -8.81 -2.55
CA ILE A 205 1.20 -8.15 -1.24
C ILE A 205 1.34 -9.14 -0.09
N TYR A 206 0.77 -10.33 -0.23
CA TYR A 206 0.71 -11.39 0.76
C TYR A 206 0.97 -12.76 0.10
N PRO A 207 2.23 -13.10 -0.22
CA PRO A 207 2.59 -14.34 -0.91
C PRO A 207 2.18 -15.61 -0.15
N GLU A 208 2.26 -15.57 1.19
CA GLU A 208 1.90 -16.67 2.10
C GLU A 208 0.39 -16.76 2.38
N GLY A 209 -0.43 -15.99 1.65
CA GLY A 209 -1.87 -15.99 1.84
C GLY A 209 -2.56 -17.25 1.31
N PRO A 210 -3.80 -17.53 1.77
CA PRO A 210 -4.58 -18.62 1.22
C PRO A 210 -4.74 -18.39 -0.30
N LYS A 211 -4.17 -19.30 -1.10
CA LYS A 211 -4.37 -19.30 -2.55
C LYS A 211 -5.88 -19.46 -2.80
N ALA A 212 -6.43 -18.65 -3.69
CA ALA A 212 -7.84 -18.72 -4.03
C ALA A 212 -8.21 -20.17 -4.37
N ALA A 213 -9.08 -20.79 -3.58
CA ALA A 213 -9.64 -22.09 -3.91
C ALA A 213 -10.30 -21.95 -5.28
N GLU A 214 -9.87 -22.75 -6.25
CA GLU A 214 -10.56 -22.88 -7.52
C GLU A 214 -11.98 -23.33 -7.20
N ARG A 215 -12.94 -22.40 -7.25
CA ARG A 215 -14.35 -22.77 -7.15
C ARG A 215 -14.65 -23.65 -8.37
N PRO A 216 -15.10 -24.90 -8.20
CA PRO A 216 -15.51 -25.70 -9.35
C PRO A 216 -16.64 -24.97 -10.06
N MET A 217 -16.43 -24.65 -11.35
CA MET A 217 -17.43 -24.05 -12.23
C MET A 217 -18.46 -25.10 -12.64
N TYR A 218 -19.24 -25.64 -11.69
CA TYR A 218 -20.49 -26.33 -11.98
C TYR A 218 -21.50 -26.13 -10.85
N GLY A 219 -22.61 -25.49 -11.20
CA GLY A 219 -23.82 -25.29 -10.41
C GLY A 219 -24.92 -24.83 -11.36
#